data_AF-A0A2R8CFY9-F1
#
_entry.id   AF-A0A2R8CFY9-F1
#
_cell.length_a   1.000
_cell.length_b   1.000
_cell.length_c   1.000
_cell.angle_alpha   90.00
_cell.angle_beta   90.00
_cell.angle_gamma   90.00
#
_symmetry.space_group_name_H-M   'P 1'
#
loop_
_entity.id
_entity.type
_entity.pdbx_description
1 polymer ?
#
loop_
_entity_poly.entity_id
_entity_poly.type
_entity_poly.pdbx_seq_one_letter_code
_entity_poly.pdbx_strand_id
1 'polypeptide(L)'
;MMSRLLHQIRVVLRFLTPNTQTRRHVRLLKESGLFDRGFYIRSNPRLRRLFRLAPERHYALFGEPAGLCPNPSFSPRAYLYNNPDLQGGAARHPFLHYIECGQHEARTVLDTGAVAELPLPVIHPPSMHSSPPAPVAVALHLYYHDMWPEFATALEQQSFAFDLYVTATGAEAEVAPLRAQVQARFPQASVWAMPNHGRDIFPFLHLLSAGLFAPYRAICKLHSKKSPHRADGAVWRQNLVAGVLGPPDRTQTRLDAFLNDPQAGIWVADGQHYHGEDWWGCNRDLTRDILARAGLDPATGPLNFPAGAIYWVKPAVLAQLASLRLTASDFEPEQALVDGTTAHAVERTLGYLSRAAQMDIRESHDLDAPHVERSPFQRARINSLD
;
A
#
# COMPACT_ATOMS: atom_id res chain seq x y z
N MET A 1 -31.05 -16.44 -3.33
CA MET A 1 -31.61 -15.06 -3.17
C MET A 1 -32.24 -14.83 -1.80
N MET A 2 -33.10 -15.74 -1.30
CA MET A 2 -33.73 -15.63 0.04
C MET A 2 -32.76 -15.56 1.23
N SER A 3 -31.62 -16.26 1.20
CA SER A 3 -30.66 -16.28 2.32
C SER A 3 -29.99 -14.92 2.58
N ARG A 4 -29.64 -14.18 1.51
CA ARG A 4 -29.06 -12.82 1.60
C ARG A 4 -30.07 -11.82 2.17
N LEU A 5 -31.34 -11.93 1.76
CA LEU A 5 -32.40 -11.06 2.27
C LEU A 5 -32.66 -11.30 3.76
N LEU A 6 -32.77 -12.57 4.17
CA LEU A 6 -32.93 -12.95 5.59
C LEU A 6 -31.75 -12.49 6.46
N HIS A 7 -30.52 -12.59 5.93
CA HIS A 7 -29.33 -12.08 6.61
C HIS A 7 -29.37 -10.55 6.79
N GLN A 8 -29.74 -9.80 5.73
CA GLN A 8 -29.86 -8.34 5.82
C GLN A 8 -30.94 -7.90 6.83
N ILE A 9 -32.08 -8.60 6.86
CA ILE A 9 -33.15 -8.35 7.84
C ILE A 9 -32.63 -8.59 9.26
N ARG A 10 -31.91 -9.68 9.52
CA ARG A 10 -31.31 -9.97 10.83
C ARG A 10 -30.30 -8.91 11.27
N VAL A 11 -29.46 -8.42 10.36
CA VAL A 11 -28.47 -7.36 10.66
C VAL A 11 -29.18 -6.06 11.04
N VAL A 12 -30.21 -5.67 10.29
CA VAL A 12 -31.00 -4.45 10.58
C VAL A 12 -31.75 -4.58 11.90
N LEU A 13 -32.41 -5.72 12.16
CA LEU A 13 -33.07 -5.97 13.43
C LEU A 13 -32.10 -5.90 14.59
N ARG A 14 -30.94 -6.57 14.51
CA ARG A 14 -29.90 -6.52 15.56
C ARG A 14 -29.38 -5.10 15.82
N PHE A 15 -29.33 -4.25 14.79
CA PHE A 15 -28.95 -2.85 14.92
C PHE A 15 -30.04 -1.98 15.56
N LEU A 16 -31.32 -2.25 15.26
CA LEU A 16 -32.46 -1.51 15.82
C LEU A 16 -32.80 -1.95 17.25
N THR A 17 -32.59 -3.23 17.57
CA THR A 17 -32.86 -3.82 18.88
C THR A 17 -31.56 -4.34 19.54
N PRO A 18 -30.62 -3.45 19.92
CA PRO A 18 -29.40 -3.87 20.60
C PRO A 18 -29.72 -4.43 21.99
N ASN A 19 -29.05 -5.51 22.36
CA ASN A 19 -29.15 -6.10 23.70
C ASN A 19 -28.49 -5.20 24.76
N THR A 20 -28.65 -5.56 26.04
CA THR A 20 -28.13 -4.79 27.18
C THR A 20 -26.61 -4.61 27.13
N GLN A 21 -25.87 -5.65 26.72
CA GLN A 21 -24.41 -5.60 26.58
C GLN A 21 -23.96 -4.60 25.52
N THR A 22 -24.59 -4.62 24.33
CA THR A 22 -24.32 -3.64 23.27
C THR A 22 -24.66 -2.23 23.72
N ARG A 23 -25.77 -2.03 24.44
CA ARG A 23 -26.13 -0.70 24.96
C ARG A 23 -25.09 -0.18 25.94
N ARG A 24 -24.59 -1.04 26.85
CA ARG A 24 -23.50 -0.69 27.76
C ARG A 24 -22.22 -0.34 27.00
N HIS A 25 -21.84 -1.15 26.01
CA HIS A 25 -20.66 -0.88 25.20
C HIS A 25 -20.78 0.48 24.46
N VAL A 26 -21.91 0.74 23.80
CA VAL A 26 -22.15 2.04 23.13
C VAL A 26 -22.10 3.21 24.09
N ARG A 27 -22.58 3.03 25.33
CA ARG A 27 -22.49 4.06 26.37
C ARG A 27 -21.04 4.35 26.73
N LEU A 28 -20.23 3.31 26.95
CA LEU A 28 -18.80 3.45 27.26
C LEU A 28 -18.01 4.10 26.12
N LEU A 29 -18.31 3.77 24.86
CA LEU A 29 -17.69 4.43 23.69
C LEU A 29 -17.96 5.94 23.65
N LYS A 30 -19.15 6.37 24.11
CA LYS A 30 -19.53 7.77 24.15
C LYS A 30 -18.93 8.50 25.35
N GLU A 31 -18.98 7.86 26.52
CA GLU A 31 -18.48 8.43 27.78
C GLU A 31 -16.94 8.53 27.78
N SER A 32 -16.24 7.63 27.09
CA SER A 32 -14.77 7.70 26.99
C SER A 32 -14.26 8.89 26.18
N GLY A 33 -15.09 9.45 25.29
CA GLY A 33 -14.67 10.51 24.36
C GLY A 33 -13.65 10.08 23.29
N LEU A 34 -13.24 8.80 23.28
CA LEU A 34 -12.21 8.30 22.36
C LEU A 34 -12.76 7.90 20.99
N PHE A 35 -14.07 7.68 20.85
CA PHE A 35 -14.65 7.30 19.56
C PHE A 35 -14.82 8.54 18.67
N ASP A 36 -14.08 8.62 17.56
CA ASP A 36 -14.23 9.71 16.60
C ASP A 36 -15.29 9.35 15.56
N ARG A 37 -16.50 9.90 15.75
CA ARG A 37 -17.64 9.72 14.83
C ARG A 37 -17.33 10.17 13.41
N GLY A 38 -16.60 11.28 13.26
CA GLY A 38 -16.28 11.87 11.96
C GLY A 38 -15.31 10.99 11.19
N PHE A 39 -14.22 10.61 11.85
CA PHE A 39 -13.25 9.65 11.33
C PHE A 39 -13.94 8.33 10.97
N TYR A 40 -14.72 7.75 11.87
CA TYR A 40 -15.35 6.46 11.63
C TYR A 40 -16.26 6.45 10.39
N ILE A 41 -17.05 7.50 10.19
CA ILE A 41 -17.92 7.61 9.01
C ILE A 41 -17.10 7.83 7.73
N ARG A 42 -16.08 8.70 7.78
CA ARG A 42 -15.20 8.97 6.63
C ARG A 42 -14.41 7.73 6.21
N SER A 43 -13.85 7.00 7.17
CA SER A 43 -13.11 5.75 6.96
C SER A 43 -13.98 4.59 6.50
N ASN A 44 -15.31 4.69 6.63
CA ASN A 44 -16.26 3.64 6.22
C ASN A 44 -17.35 4.16 5.27
N PRO A 45 -17.01 4.56 4.03
CA PRO A 45 -17.96 5.20 3.11
C PRO A 45 -19.07 4.25 2.62
N ARG A 46 -18.83 2.93 2.64
CA ARG A 46 -19.87 1.92 2.30
C ARG A 46 -20.90 1.71 3.41
N LEU A 47 -20.77 2.43 4.53
CA LEU A 47 -21.70 2.35 5.64
C LEU A 47 -23.09 2.86 5.21
N ARG A 48 -24.10 1.99 5.30
CA ARG A 48 -25.50 2.34 4.96
C ARG A 48 -25.95 3.55 5.77
N ARG A 49 -26.80 4.41 5.18
CA ARG A 49 -27.33 5.63 5.82
C ARG A 49 -27.85 5.38 7.24
N LEU A 50 -28.57 4.28 7.45
CA LEU A 50 -29.06 3.85 8.77
C LEU A 50 -27.94 3.73 9.81
N PHE A 51 -26.81 3.13 9.45
CA PHE A 51 -25.69 2.90 10.35
C PHE A 51 -24.87 4.18 10.60
N ARG A 52 -24.87 5.12 9.65
CA ARG A 52 -24.24 6.44 9.82
C ARG A 52 -24.93 7.32 10.87
N LEU A 53 -26.21 7.08 11.17
CA LEU A 53 -26.93 7.81 12.23
C LEU A 53 -26.41 7.46 13.63
N ALA A 54 -25.97 6.21 13.82
CA ALA A 54 -25.43 5.72 15.09
C ALA A 54 -24.13 4.90 14.86
N PRO A 55 -23.02 5.57 14.47
CA PRO A 55 -21.76 4.93 14.15
C PRO A 55 -21.16 4.15 15.32
N GLU A 56 -21.32 4.61 16.57
CA GLU A 56 -20.84 3.89 17.76
C GLU A 56 -21.57 2.56 17.93
N ARG A 57 -22.87 2.54 17.61
CA ARG A 57 -23.67 1.31 17.66
C ARG A 57 -23.25 0.34 16.57
N HIS A 58 -22.99 0.86 15.37
CA HIS A 58 -22.46 0.04 14.29
C HIS A 58 -21.09 -0.53 14.67
N TYR A 59 -20.22 0.30 15.24
CA TYR A 59 -18.90 -0.11 15.71
C TYR A 59 -18.97 -1.24 16.73
N ALA A 60 -19.74 -1.05 17.81
CA ALA A 60 -19.88 -2.02 18.89
C ALA A 60 -20.48 -3.37 18.43
N LEU A 61 -21.33 -3.37 17.39
CA LEU A 61 -22.00 -4.57 16.90
C LEU A 61 -21.22 -5.30 15.80
N PHE A 62 -20.58 -4.54 14.92
CA PHE A 62 -20.06 -5.05 13.65
C PHE A 62 -18.65 -4.53 13.36
N GLY A 63 -18.37 -3.27 13.68
CA GLY A 63 -17.12 -2.64 13.27
C GLY A 63 -15.90 -3.14 14.01
N GLU A 64 -15.96 -3.27 15.32
CA GLU A 64 -14.84 -3.75 16.13
C GLU A 64 -14.49 -5.22 15.83
N PRO A 65 -15.47 -6.17 15.74
CA PRO A 65 -15.17 -7.53 15.27
C PRO A 65 -14.62 -7.59 13.84
N ALA A 66 -14.99 -6.62 12.99
CA ALA A 66 -14.44 -6.49 11.63
C ALA A 66 -13.06 -5.81 11.60
N GLY A 67 -12.53 -5.39 12.76
CA GLY A 67 -11.23 -4.72 12.87
C GLY A 67 -11.22 -3.29 12.37
N LEU A 68 -12.37 -2.63 12.27
CA LEU A 68 -12.45 -1.22 11.90
C LEU A 68 -11.84 -0.35 13.01
N CYS A 69 -11.24 0.78 12.67
CA CYS A 69 -10.63 1.68 13.65
C CYS A 69 -11.68 2.68 14.17
N PRO A 70 -11.85 2.85 15.49
CA PRO A 70 -12.81 3.79 16.09
C PRO A 70 -12.31 5.25 16.07
N ASN A 71 -11.00 5.45 15.98
CA ASN A 71 -10.33 6.74 15.88
C ASN A 71 -8.96 6.52 15.17
N PRO A 72 -8.22 7.59 14.84
CA PRO A 72 -6.90 7.46 14.21
C PRO A 72 -5.89 6.69 15.10
N SER A 73 -5.87 7.00 16.39
CA SER A 73 -4.85 6.54 17.34
C SER A 73 -5.07 5.14 17.92
N PHE A 74 -6.05 4.37 17.43
CA PHE A 74 -6.35 3.04 17.94
C PHE A 74 -6.71 2.08 16.82
N SER A 75 -5.95 0.99 16.70
CA SER A 75 -6.28 -0.12 15.81
C SER A 75 -6.57 -1.38 16.65
N PRO A 76 -7.81 -1.91 16.61
CA PRO A 76 -8.16 -3.17 17.27
C PRO A 76 -7.20 -4.31 16.98
N ARG A 77 -6.69 -4.34 15.73
CA ARG A 77 -5.77 -5.38 15.26
C ARG A 77 -4.37 -5.19 15.84
N ALA A 78 -3.84 -3.97 15.81
CA ALA A 78 -2.53 -3.66 16.37
C ALA A 78 -2.53 -3.88 17.89
N TYR A 79 -3.60 -3.48 18.57
CA TYR A 79 -3.77 -3.72 19.99
C TYR A 79 -3.73 -5.21 20.35
N LEU A 80 -4.46 -6.08 19.63
CA LEU A 80 -4.42 -7.54 19.88
C LEU A 80 -3.11 -8.20 19.46
N TYR A 81 -2.42 -7.65 18.47
CA TYR A 81 -1.10 -8.12 18.06
C TYR A 81 -0.04 -7.84 19.14
N ASN A 82 -0.04 -6.61 19.67
CA ASN A 82 0.91 -6.16 20.69
C ASN A 82 0.61 -6.67 22.10
N ASN A 83 -0.61 -7.17 22.33
CA ASN A 83 -1.06 -7.69 23.62
C ASN A 83 -1.55 -9.14 23.44
N PRO A 84 -0.63 -10.11 23.25
CA PRO A 84 -0.98 -11.50 22.93
C PRO A 84 -1.75 -12.19 24.08
N ASP A 85 -1.64 -11.69 25.32
CA ASP A 85 -2.43 -12.12 26.48
C ASP A 85 -3.95 -11.91 26.28
N LEU A 86 -4.33 -11.00 25.38
CA LEU A 86 -5.73 -10.69 25.07
C LEU A 86 -6.34 -11.59 24.01
N GLN A 87 -5.58 -12.51 23.39
CA GLN A 87 -6.09 -13.38 22.30
C GLN A 87 -7.12 -14.44 22.75
N GLY A 88 -7.58 -14.40 24.00
CA GLY A 88 -8.73 -15.15 24.53
C GLY A 88 -10.08 -14.42 24.43
N GLY A 89 -11.02 -14.67 25.36
CA GLY A 89 -12.38 -14.11 25.33
C GLY A 89 -12.48 -12.56 25.27
N ALA A 90 -11.42 -11.85 25.67
CA ALA A 90 -11.27 -10.40 25.56
C ALA A 90 -11.00 -9.91 24.12
N ALA A 91 -10.54 -10.78 23.21
CA ALA A 91 -10.28 -10.47 21.81
C ALA A 91 -11.51 -9.98 21.03
N ARG A 92 -12.72 -10.21 21.58
CA ARG A 92 -13.97 -9.77 20.95
C ARG A 92 -14.18 -8.27 21.02
N HIS A 93 -13.61 -7.58 22.02
CA HIS A 93 -13.81 -6.15 22.25
C HIS A 93 -12.51 -5.42 22.68
N PRO A 94 -11.48 -5.37 21.81
CA PRO A 94 -10.18 -4.76 22.13
C PRO A 94 -10.24 -3.27 22.48
N PHE A 95 -11.10 -2.49 21.83
CA PHE A 95 -11.24 -1.07 22.14
C PHE A 95 -11.96 -0.86 23.47
N LEU A 96 -12.93 -1.71 23.79
CA LEU A 96 -13.57 -1.70 25.11
C LEU A 96 -12.55 -2.02 26.21
N HIS A 97 -11.73 -3.06 26.02
CA HIS A 97 -10.65 -3.38 26.95
C HIS A 97 -9.68 -2.21 27.09
N TYR A 98 -9.34 -1.53 26.00
CA TYR A 98 -8.47 -0.36 26.06
C TYR A 98 -9.06 0.77 26.90
N ILE A 99 -10.35 1.08 26.72
CA ILE A 99 -11.08 2.08 27.50
C ILE A 99 -11.14 1.72 28.99
N GLU A 100 -11.42 0.45 29.33
CA GLU A 100 -11.62 0.04 30.72
C GLU A 100 -10.29 -0.16 31.46
N CYS A 101 -9.29 -0.76 30.81
CA CYS A 101 -8.04 -1.21 31.46
C CYS A 101 -6.79 -0.73 30.74
N GLY A 102 -6.75 -0.85 29.41
CA GLY A 102 -5.52 -0.68 28.62
C GLY A 102 -4.89 0.72 28.69
N GLN A 103 -5.70 1.78 28.92
CA GLN A 103 -5.19 3.13 29.17
C GLN A 103 -4.39 3.23 30.47
N HIS A 104 -4.91 2.67 31.57
CA HIS A 104 -4.23 2.67 32.86
C HIS A 104 -3.00 1.76 32.88
N GLU A 105 -3.03 0.69 32.08
CA GLU A 105 -1.93 -0.26 31.93
C GLU A 105 -0.86 0.22 30.93
N ALA A 106 -1.00 1.43 30.36
CA ALA A 106 -0.09 2.00 29.35
C ALA A 106 0.18 1.04 28.18
N ARG A 107 -0.83 0.25 27.79
CA ARG A 107 -0.68 -0.78 26.75
C ARG A 107 -0.49 -0.14 25.38
N THR A 108 0.39 -0.75 24.60
CA THR A 108 0.71 -0.33 23.24
C THR A 108 -0.50 -0.50 22.32
N VAL A 109 -1.07 0.62 21.87
CA VAL A 109 -2.31 0.69 21.04
C VAL A 109 -2.10 0.72 19.54
N LEU A 110 -0.86 0.98 19.15
CA LEU A 110 -0.40 1.15 17.78
C LEU A 110 0.91 0.40 17.64
N ASP A 111 1.30 0.05 16.42
CA ASP A 111 2.68 -0.38 16.16
C ASP A 111 3.59 0.86 16.18
N THR A 112 3.63 1.57 17.31
CA THR A 112 4.64 2.59 17.58
C THR A 112 5.89 1.84 17.97
N GLY A 113 6.56 1.20 17.00
CA GLY A 113 7.99 0.99 17.13
C GLY A 113 8.56 2.32 17.59
N ALA A 114 9.21 2.34 18.75
CA ALA A 114 9.59 3.57 19.43
C ALA A 114 10.30 4.51 18.45
N VAL A 115 9.58 5.52 17.96
CA VAL A 115 10.14 6.52 17.05
C VAL A 115 10.92 7.48 17.93
N ALA A 116 12.16 7.11 18.26
CA ALA A 116 13.19 8.12 18.13
C ALA A 116 13.06 8.62 16.69
N GLU A 117 12.89 9.93 16.48
CA GLU A 117 12.90 10.54 15.15
C GLU A 117 14.22 10.15 14.46
N LEU A 118 14.24 8.99 13.78
CA LEU A 118 15.40 8.55 13.04
C LEU A 118 15.55 9.55 11.89
N PRO A 119 16.70 10.24 11.80
CA PRO A 119 16.90 11.18 10.71
C PRO A 119 16.83 10.45 9.38
N LEU A 120 16.20 11.07 8.38
CA LEU A 120 16.20 10.51 7.04
C LEU A 120 17.63 10.44 6.51
N PRO A 121 18.02 9.32 5.88
CA PRO A 121 19.34 9.21 5.29
C PRO A 121 19.48 10.21 4.15
N VAL A 122 20.64 10.87 4.08
CA VAL A 122 21.01 11.64 2.91
C VAL A 122 21.35 10.67 1.79
N ILE A 123 20.57 10.72 0.72
CA ILE A 123 20.80 9.91 -0.48
C ILE A 123 21.63 10.76 -1.43
N HIS A 124 22.87 10.35 -1.62
CA HIS A 124 23.67 10.87 -2.71
C HIS A 124 23.38 10.00 -3.94
N PRO A 125 22.89 10.57 -5.06
CA PRO A 125 22.93 9.83 -6.32
C PRO A 125 24.38 9.39 -6.54
N PRO A 126 24.62 8.14 -6.95
CA PRO A 126 25.96 7.61 -7.00
C PRO A 126 26.85 8.52 -7.85
N SER A 127 27.78 9.20 -7.19
CA SER A 127 28.80 10.01 -7.83
C SER A 127 29.56 9.10 -8.77
N MET A 128 29.45 9.34 -10.09
CA MET A 128 30.15 8.64 -11.18
C MET A 128 30.68 7.26 -10.76
N HIS A 129 29.82 6.24 -10.77
CA HIS A 129 30.30 4.86 -10.70
C HIS A 129 31.43 4.68 -11.72
N SER A 130 32.46 3.91 -11.37
CA SER A 130 33.56 3.58 -12.29
C SER A 130 33.09 2.82 -13.54
N SER A 131 31.83 2.36 -13.54
CA SER A 131 31.14 1.69 -14.64
C SER A 131 29.83 2.42 -14.94
N PRO A 132 29.35 2.40 -16.20
CA PRO A 132 28.05 2.95 -16.53
C PRO A 132 26.93 2.23 -15.75
N PRO A 133 25.86 2.95 -15.36
CA PRO A 133 24.72 2.34 -14.67
C PRO A 133 24.06 1.28 -15.56
N ALA A 134 23.46 0.28 -14.92
CA ALA A 134 22.68 -0.72 -15.64
C ALA A 134 21.46 -0.06 -16.35
N PRO A 135 20.87 -0.68 -17.37
CA PRO A 135 19.70 -0.11 -18.06
C PRO A 135 18.48 0.10 -17.15
N VAL A 136 18.38 -0.67 -16.07
CA VAL A 136 17.27 -0.65 -15.11
C VAL A 136 17.78 -0.73 -13.68
N ALA A 137 16.95 -0.33 -12.72
CA ALA A 137 17.23 -0.52 -11.30
C ALA A 137 16.10 -1.26 -10.58
N VAL A 138 16.46 -1.94 -9.50
CA VAL A 138 15.53 -2.54 -8.55
C VAL A 138 15.56 -1.70 -7.27
N ALA A 139 14.40 -1.16 -6.89
CA ALA A 139 14.19 -0.47 -5.63
C ALA A 139 13.38 -1.37 -4.68
N LEU A 140 14.05 -1.94 -3.67
CA LEU A 140 13.46 -2.87 -2.71
C LEU A 140 13.34 -2.21 -1.33
N HIS A 141 12.12 -2.16 -0.78
CA HIS A 141 11.89 -1.74 0.60
C HIS A 141 11.68 -2.95 1.53
N LEU A 142 12.53 -3.10 2.54
CA LEU A 142 12.48 -4.17 3.53
C LEU A 142 11.94 -3.64 4.87
N TYR A 143 10.64 -3.78 5.10
CA TYR A 143 10.05 -3.67 6.44
C TYR A 143 10.36 -4.92 7.27
N TYR A 144 10.06 -6.09 6.70
CA TYR A 144 10.43 -7.39 7.27
C TYR A 144 11.82 -7.81 6.77
N HIS A 145 12.84 -7.65 7.61
CA HIS A 145 14.25 -7.98 7.29
C HIS A 145 14.47 -9.47 7.01
N ASP A 146 13.72 -10.34 7.69
CA ASP A 146 13.80 -11.80 7.55
C ASP A 146 13.35 -12.32 6.17
N MET A 147 12.75 -11.46 5.33
CA MET A 147 12.37 -11.80 3.97
C MET A 147 13.47 -11.59 2.93
N TRP A 148 14.63 -11.03 3.32
CA TRP A 148 15.75 -10.82 2.41
C TRP A 148 16.16 -12.07 1.61
N PRO A 149 16.31 -13.28 2.21
CA PRO A 149 16.75 -14.46 1.46
C PRO A 149 15.88 -14.79 0.25
N GLU A 150 14.56 -14.56 0.35
CA GLU A 150 13.64 -14.83 -0.77
C GLU A 150 13.81 -13.83 -1.91
N PHE A 151 13.95 -12.54 -1.60
CA PHE A 151 14.22 -11.53 -2.62
C PHE A 151 15.59 -11.73 -3.26
N ALA A 152 16.61 -12.09 -2.46
CA ALA A 152 17.93 -12.37 -2.96
C ALA A 152 17.91 -13.51 -3.99
N THR A 153 17.24 -14.63 -3.68
CA THR A 153 17.08 -15.74 -4.62
C THR A 153 16.34 -15.34 -5.89
N ALA A 154 15.25 -14.57 -5.80
CA ALA A 154 14.51 -14.13 -6.97
C ALA A 154 15.34 -13.19 -7.87
N LEU A 155 16.16 -12.32 -7.28
CA LEU A 155 17.03 -11.37 -7.98
C LEU A 155 18.24 -12.06 -8.62
N GLU A 156 18.89 -13.00 -7.93
CA GLU A 156 20.04 -13.77 -8.45
C GLU A 156 19.69 -14.61 -9.67
N GLN A 157 18.42 -15.00 -9.82
CA GLN A 157 17.97 -15.79 -10.96
C GLN A 157 17.82 -14.97 -12.24
N GLN A 158 17.72 -13.64 -12.16
CA GLN A 158 17.42 -12.80 -13.32
C GLN A 158 18.61 -12.66 -14.27
N SER A 159 18.32 -12.58 -15.57
CA SER A 159 19.32 -12.49 -16.64
C SER A 159 19.63 -11.06 -17.11
N PHE A 160 18.79 -10.08 -16.79
CA PHE A 160 19.06 -8.67 -17.09
C PHE A 160 20.02 -8.06 -16.07
N ALA A 161 20.84 -7.11 -16.53
CA ALA A 161 21.66 -6.28 -15.65
C ALA A 161 20.79 -5.24 -14.93
N PHE A 162 21.00 -5.07 -13.62
CA PHE A 162 20.32 -4.07 -12.80
C PHE A 162 21.21 -3.53 -11.68
N ASP A 163 20.96 -2.29 -11.26
CA ASP A 163 21.48 -1.75 -10.01
C ASP A 163 20.47 -1.96 -8.88
N LEU A 164 20.94 -2.30 -7.68
CA LEU A 164 20.09 -2.63 -6.54
C LEU A 164 20.14 -1.53 -5.46
N TYR A 165 18.97 -0.97 -5.16
CA TYR A 165 18.74 0.00 -4.11
C TYR A 165 17.81 -0.57 -3.05
N VAL A 166 18.31 -0.70 -1.82
CA VAL A 166 17.56 -1.25 -0.70
C VAL A 166 17.33 -0.17 0.35
N THR A 167 16.08 -0.03 0.78
CA THR A 167 15.75 0.71 2.00
C THR A 167 15.24 -0.28 3.03
N ALA A 168 15.62 -0.12 4.30
CA ALA A 168 15.24 -1.04 5.37
C ALA A 168 14.73 -0.28 6.58
N THR A 169 13.63 -0.76 7.18
CA THR A 169 12.99 -0.08 8.31
C THR A 169 13.71 -0.40 9.61
N GLY A 170 14.21 0.62 10.30
CA GLY A 170 14.86 0.46 11.60
C GLY A 170 16.02 1.42 11.80
N ALA A 171 16.60 1.39 13.01
CA ALA A 171 17.80 2.15 13.31
C ALA A 171 19.02 1.56 12.57
N GLU A 172 20.06 2.37 12.39
CA GLU A 172 21.28 1.96 11.69
C GLU A 172 21.91 0.67 12.29
N ALA A 173 21.89 0.53 13.62
CA ALA A 173 22.38 -0.66 14.31
C ALA A 173 21.58 -1.93 13.98
N GLU A 174 20.27 -1.80 13.75
CA GLU A 174 19.37 -2.91 13.41
C GLU A 174 19.49 -3.29 11.93
N VAL A 175 19.78 -2.32 11.06
CA VAL A 175 19.91 -2.49 9.62
C VAL A 175 21.32 -2.94 9.22
N ALA A 176 22.36 -2.64 9.98
CA ALA A 176 23.75 -2.99 9.65
C ALA A 176 23.97 -4.48 9.34
N PRO A 177 23.42 -5.46 10.08
CA PRO A 177 23.53 -6.88 9.74
C PRO A 177 22.86 -7.22 8.41
N LEU A 178 21.68 -6.64 8.14
CA LEU A 178 20.98 -6.82 6.88
C LEU A 178 21.76 -6.21 5.71
N ARG A 179 22.33 -5.01 5.87
CA ARG A 179 23.20 -4.38 4.87
C ARG A 179 24.36 -5.30 4.50
N ALA A 180 25.03 -5.88 5.48
CA ALA A 180 26.13 -6.83 5.23
C ALA A 180 25.66 -8.06 4.45
N GLN A 181 24.47 -8.62 4.77
CA GLN A 181 23.89 -9.74 4.02
C GLN A 181 23.52 -9.38 2.58
N VAL A 182 23.01 -8.17 2.36
CA VAL A 182 22.70 -7.67 1.01
C VAL A 182 23.98 -7.53 0.20
N GLN A 183 24.99 -6.84 0.76
CA GLN A 183 26.25 -6.57 0.08
C GLN A 183 27.13 -7.82 -0.12
N ALA A 184 26.95 -8.86 0.69
CA ALA A 184 27.60 -10.16 0.47
C ALA A 184 27.13 -10.84 -0.83
N ARG A 185 25.88 -10.61 -1.25
CA ARG A 185 25.30 -11.18 -2.48
C ARG A 185 25.34 -10.19 -3.65
N PHE A 186 25.16 -8.91 -3.36
CA PHE A 186 25.17 -7.81 -4.33
C PHE A 186 26.15 -6.73 -3.87
N PRO A 187 27.47 -6.86 -4.14
CA PRO A 187 28.49 -5.95 -3.61
C PRO A 187 28.32 -4.47 -4.00
N GLN A 188 27.63 -4.20 -5.11
CA GLN A 188 27.35 -2.84 -5.59
C GLN A 188 26.02 -2.27 -5.05
N ALA A 189 25.25 -3.05 -4.29
CA ALA A 189 23.98 -2.60 -3.75
C ALA A 189 24.17 -1.49 -2.71
N SER A 190 23.35 -0.46 -2.82
CA SER A 190 23.26 0.58 -1.79
C SER A 190 22.10 0.28 -0.84
N VAL A 191 22.35 0.38 0.47
CA VAL A 191 21.39 0.00 1.51
C VAL A 191 21.29 1.11 2.55
N TRP A 192 20.08 1.65 2.76
CA TRP A 192 19.83 2.71 3.73
C TRP A 192 18.85 2.29 4.82
N ALA A 193 19.16 2.65 6.07
CA ALA A 193 18.23 2.59 7.18
C ALA A 193 17.23 3.73 7.09
N MET A 194 15.96 3.45 7.37
CA MET A 194 14.84 4.38 7.24
C MET A 194 13.90 4.26 8.45
N PRO A 195 13.26 5.36 8.89
CA PRO A 195 12.16 5.26 9.85
C PRO A 195 10.98 4.49 9.26
N ASN A 196 10.16 3.90 10.14
CA ASN A 196 8.86 3.34 9.75
C ASN A 196 7.86 4.47 9.46
N HIS A 197 7.98 5.11 8.30
CA HIS A 197 7.18 6.28 7.94
C HIS A 197 6.73 6.21 6.49
N GLY A 198 5.43 6.35 6.24
CA GLY A 198 4.86 6.28 4.89
C GLY A 198 5.02 4.93 4.17
N ARG A 199 5.27 3.85 4.92
CA ARG A 199 5.34 2.45 4.46
C ARG A 199 6.38 2.25 3.37
N ASP A 200 6.07 1.49 2.32
CA ASP A 200 6.94 1.30 1.16
C ASP A 200 6.87 2.47 0.15
N ILE A 201 5.90 3.38 0.30
CA ILE A 201 5.68 4.49 -0.63
C ILE A 201 6.65 5.64 -0.36
N PHE A 202 6.73 6.12 0.88
CA PHE A 202 7.60 7.25 1.20
C PHE A 202 9.10 6.95 0.99
N PRO A 203 9.66 5.80 1.41
CA PRO A 203 11.03 5.42 1.10
C PRO A 203 11.33 5.45 -0.40
N PHE A 204 10.40 4.97 -1.24
CA PHE A 204 10.55 5.03 -2.70
C PHE A 204 10.54 6.47 -3.23
N LEU A 205 9.64 7.32 -2.72
CA LEU A 205 9.60 8.74 -3.07
C LEU A 205 10.84 9.50 -2.61
N HIS A 206 11.45 9.11 -1.49
CA HIS A 206 12.70 9.68 -1.00
C HIS A 206 13.87 9.36 -1.95
N LEU A 207 13.97 8.11 -2.42
CA LEU A 207 14.92 7.71 -3.47
C LEU A 207 14.69 8.50 -4.78
N LEU A 208 13.43 8.62 -5.21
CA LEU A 208 13.05 9.38 -6.40
C LEU A 208 13.43 10.86 -6.29
N SER A 209 13.12 11.49 -5.16
CA SER A 209 13.37 12.92 -4.92
C SER A 209 14.87 13.24 -4.83
N ALA A 210 15.70 12.26 -4.46
CA ALA A 210 17.15 12.35 -4.51
C ALA A 210 17.73 12.25 -5.94
N GLY A 211 16.88 12.04 -6.96
CA GLY A 211 17.30 11.90 -8.36
C GLY A 211 17.91 10.54 -8.69
N LEU A 212 17.82 9.56 -7.77
CA LEU A 212 18.48 8.27 -7.91
C LEU A 212 18.02 7.49 -9.16
N PHE A 213 16.78 7.70 -9.58
CA PHE A 213 16.18 6.97 -10.69
C PHE A 213 16.41 7.60 -12.08
N ALA A 214 17.03 8.78 -12.14
CA ALA A 214 17.23 9.52 -13.39
C ALA A 214 17.97 8.76 -14.52
N PRO A 215 19.00 7.92 -14.26
CA PRO A 215 19.75 7.30 -15.35
C PRO A 215 19.08 6.03 -15.93
N TYR A 216 18.02 5.52 -15.31
CA TYR A 216 17.44 4.22 -15.67
C TYR A 216 16.29 4.34 -16.65
N ARG A 217 16.12 3.33 -17.51
CA ARG A 217 15.00 3.23 -18.45
C ARG A 217 13.70 2.75 -17.79
N ALA A 218 13.82 2.01 -16.69
CA ALA A 218 12.70 1.58 -15.85
C ALA A 218 13.20 1.20 -14.44
N ILE A 219 12.30 1.28 -13.47
CA ILE A 219 12.55 0.90 -12.08
C ILE A 219 11.60 -0.23 -11.68
N CYS A 220 12.13 -1.33 -11.16
CA CYS A 220 11.35 -2.39 -10.50
C CYS A 220 11.20 -2.06 -9.02
N LYS A 221 9.99 -1.68 -8.61
CA LYS A 221 9.66 -1.40 -7.20
C LYS A 221 9.14 -2.67 -6.53
N LEU A 222 9.80 -3.06 -5.44
CA LEU A 222 9.48 -4.23 -4.62
C LEU A 222 9.38 -3.82 -3.15
N HIS A 223 8.63 -4.58 -2.35
CA HIS A 223 8.67 -4.42 -0.89
C HIS A 223 8.33 -5.70 -0.14
N SER A 224 8.85 -5.84 1.08
CA SER A 224 8.54 -6.97 1.95
C SER A 224 7.19 -6.76 2.65
N LYS A 225 6.15 -7.35 2.06
CA LYS A 225 4.78 -7.35 2.61
C LYS A 225 4.39 -8.71 3.16
N LYS A 226 4.39 -8.89 4.48
CA LYS A 226 3.64 -10.02 5.07
C LYS A 226 2.15 -9.66 5.04
N SER A 227 1.32 -10.55 4.50
CA SER A 227 -0.15 -10.42 4.56
C SER A 227 -0.71 -11.42 5.58
N PRO A 228 -0.45 -11.24 6.89
CA PRO A 228 -0.79 -12.23 7.94
C PRO A 228 -2.29 -12.43 8.13
N HIS A 229 -3.11 -11.63 7.42
CA HIS A 229 -4.56 -11.58 7.54
C HIS A 229 -5.29 -12.45 6.51
N ARG A 230 -4.54 -13.12 5.63
CA ARG A 230 -5.08 -14.11 4.69
C ARG A 230 -4.39 -15.44 4.94
N ALA A 231 -5.17 -16.53 4.90
CA ALA A 231 -4.61 -17.88 4.99
C ALA A 231 -3.61 -18.19 3.85
N ASP A 232 -3.68 -17.46 2.74
CA ASP A 232 -2.83 -17.55 1.55
C ASP A 232 -1.80 -16.41 1.44
N GLY A 233 -1.54 -15.63 2.50
CA GLY A 233 -0.75 -14.38 2.40
C GLY A 233 0.67 -14.53 1.84
N ALA A 234 1.33 -15.68 2.08
CA ALA A 234 2.63 -15.99 1.49
C ALA A 234 2.51 -16.29 -0.02
N VAL A 235 1.52 -17.09 -0.41
CA VAL A 235 1.22 -17.45 -1.81
C VAL A 235 0.82 -16.21 -2.61
N TRP A 236 -0.02 -15.35 -2.05
CA TRP A 236 -0.41 -14.08 -2.67
C TRP A 236 0.82 -13.20 -2.99
N ARG A 237 1.71 -13.01 -2.01
CA ARG A 237 2.93 -12.22 -2.23
C ARG A 237 3.86 -12.86 -3.25
N GLN A 238 4.05 -14.18 -3.18
CA GLN A 238 4.85 -14.91 -4.16
C GLN A 238 4.28 -14.71 -5.57
N ASN A 239 2.96 -14.69 -5.73
CA ASN A 239 2.33 -14.39 -7.02
C ASN A 239 2.57 -12.94 -7.47
N LEU A 240 2.53 -11.95 -6.57
CA LEU A 240 2.84 -10.55 -6.90
C LEU A 240 4.28 -10.41 -7.40
N VAL A 241 5.24 -10.94 -6.63
CA VAL A 241 6.66 -10.87 -6.99
C VAL A 241 6.92 -11.66 -8.26
N ALA A 242 6.43 -12.89 -8.39
CA ALA A 242 6.60 -13.71 -9.58
C ALA A 242 5.94 -13.11 -10.84
N GLY A 243 4.94 -12.24 -10.67
CA GLY A 243 4.31 -11.50 -11.77
C GLY A 243 5.26 -10.50 -12.43
N VAL A 244 6.15 -9.86 -11.65
CA VAL A 244 7.10 -8.83 -12.12
C VAL A 244 8.57 -9.26 -12.11
N LEU A 245 8.88 -10.34 -11.39
CA LEU A 245 10.20 -10.91 -11.15
C LEU A 245 10.07 -12.44 -11.07
N GLY A 246 9.56 -13.05 -12.14
CA GLY A 246 9.30 -14.48 -12.26
C GLY A 246 10.46 -15.24 -12.91
N PRO A 247 10.19 -16.34 -13.62
CA PRO A 247 11.20 -17.09 -14.35
C PRO A 247 12.01 -16.20 -15.30
N PRO A 248 13.36 -16.29 -15.31
CA PRO A 248 14.23 -15.28 -15.92
C PRO A 248 13.98 -15.03 -17.40
N ASP A 249 13.86 -16.08 -18.21
CA ASP A 249 13.64 -15.93 -19.66
C ASP A 249 12.34 -15.19 -19.98
N ARG A 250 11.29 -15.47 -19.19
CA ARG A 250 9.99 -14.81 -19.35
C ARG A 250 10.03 -13.38 -18.82
N THR A 251 10.68 -13.14 -17.68
CA THR A 251 10.84 -11.80 -17.12
C THR A 251 11.66 -10.92 -18.07
N GLN A 252 12.74 -11.43 -18.66
CA GLN A 252 13.54 -10.74 -19.67
C GLN A 252 12.69 -10.37 -20.89
N THR A 253 11.95 -11.33 -21.45
CA THR A 253 11.08 -11.09 -22.62
C THR A 253 10.03 -10.01 -22.33
N ARG A 254 9.40 -10.06 -21.15
CA ARG A 254 8.41 -9.05 -20.73
C ARG A 254 9.06 -7.69 -20.48
N LEU A 255 10.25 -7.65 -19.90
CA LEU A 255 11.00 -6.41 -19.70
C LEU A 255 11.33 -5.76 -21.05
N ASP A 256 11.78 -6.53 -22.02
CA ASP A 256 12.07 -6.02 -23.36
C ASP A 256 10.78 -5.49 -24.04
N ALA A 257 9.67 -6.22 -23.95
CA ALA A 257 8.37 -5.76 -24.45
C ALA A 257 7.92 -4.46 -23.75
N PHE A 258 8.01 -4.41 -22.42
CA PHE A 258 7.67 -3.24 -21.62
C PHE A 258 8.52 -2.02 -21.99
N LEU A 259 9.83 -2.19 -22.11
CA LEU A 259 10.76 -1.11 -22.46
C LEU A 259 10.53 -0.59 -23.88
N ASN A 260 10.11 -1.45 -24.81
CA ASN A 260 9.87 -1.10 -26.21
C ASN A 260 8.44 -0.59 -26.50
N ASP A 261 7.47 -0.83 -25.62
CA ASP A 261 6.10 -0.29 -25.76
C ASP A 261 6.04 1.19 -25.33
N PRO A 262 5.88 2.16 -26.24
CA PRO A 262 5.82 3.58 -25.88
C PRO A 262 4.58 3.95 -25.06
N GLN A 263 3.53 3.12 -25.07
CA GLN A 263 2.30 3.32 -24.30
C GLN A 263 2.34 2.63 -22.94
N ALA A 264 3.26 1.71 -22.67
CA ALA A 264 3.38 1.09 -21.35
C ALA A 264 4.17 2.00 -20.40
N GLY A 265 3.53 2.45 -19.31
CA GLY A 265 4.15 3.28 -18.26
C GLY A 265 4.41 2.55 -16.95
N ILE A 266 3.52 1.62 -16.60
CA ILE A 266 3.65 0.76 -15.41
C ILE A 266 3.37 -0.69 -15.84
N TRP A 267 4.13 -1.65 -15.33
CA TRP A 267 3.85 -3.07 -15.46
C TRP A 267 3.62 -3.70 -14.08
N VAL A 268 2.48 -4.37 -13.91
CA VAL A 268 2.06 -5.06 -12.68
C VAL A 268 1.85 -6.55 -12.91
N ALA A 269 1.81 -7.32 -11.82
CA ALA A 269 1.33 -8.70 -11.85
C ALA A 269 -0.15 -8.79 -12.27
N ASP A 270 -0.55 -9.91 -12.86
CA ASP A 270 -1.95 -10.13 -13.28
C ASP A 270 -2.93 -10.00 -12.10
N GLY A 271 -4.06 -9.35 -12.36
CA GLY A 271 -5.08 -9.05 -11.37
C GLY A 271 -4.70 -7.95 -10.38
N GLN A 272 -3.66 -7.16 -10.64
CA GLN A 272 -3.27 -6.01 -9.80
C GLN A 272 -3.56 -4.65 -10.46
N HIS A 273 -4.04 -4.63 -11.69
CA HIS A 273 -4.58 -3.42 -12.28
C HIS A 273 -6.03 -3.24 -11.81
N TYR A 274 -6.24 -2.44 -10.77
CA TYR A 274 -7.56 -2.24 -10.19
C TYR A 274 -8.30 -1.15 -10.94
N HIS A 275 -9.59 -1.35 -11.20
CA HIS A 275 -10.45 -0.42 -11.93
C HIS A 275 -11.77 -0.17 -11.22
N GLY A 276 -12.28 1.06 -11.35
CA GLY A 276 -13.65 1.40 -11.02
C GLY A 276 -13.83 2.00 -9.63
N GLU A 277 -14.99 2.63 -9.45
CA GLU A 277 -15.29 3.50 -8.32
C GLU A 277 -15.32 2.77 -6.96
N ASP A 278 -15.47 1.45 -6.98
CA ASP A 278 -15.51 0.60 -5.79
C ASP A 278 -14.20 0.66 -4.99
N TRP A 279 -13.06 0.92 -5.64
CA TRP A 279 -11.74 0.88 -5.00
C TRP A 279 -11.28 2.19 -4.37
N TRP A 280 -12.09 3.25 -4.46
CA TRP A 280 -11.78 4.52 -3.82
C TRP A 280 -11.66 4.40 -2.30
N GLY A 281 -12.55 3.64 -1.66
CA GLY A 281 -12.63 3.63 -0.20
C GLY A 281 -12.73 5.05 0.35
N CYS A 282 -12.02 5.33 1.45
CA CYS A 282 -11.92 6.67 2.04
C CYS A 282 -10.85 7.56 1.40
N ASN A 283 -10.10 7.06 0.41
CA ASN A 283 -8.93 7.75 -0.14
C ASN A 283 -9.27 8.82 -1.17
N ARG A 284 -10.52 8.92 -1.65
CA ARG A 284 -10.89 9.82 -2.76
C ARG A 284 -10.50 11.27 -2.51
N ASP A 285 -10.86 11.80 -1.35
CA ASP A 285 -10.61 13.21 -1.03
C ASP A 285 -9.10 13.47 -0.94
N LEU A 286 -8.37 12.61 -0.24
CA LEU A 286 -6.91 12.73 -0.12
C LEU A 286 -6.20 12.59 -1.47
N THR A 287 -6.60 11.62 -2.30
CA THR A 287 -6.05 11.46 -3.65
C THR A 287 -6.34 12.67 -4.53
N ARG A 288 -7.55 13.25 -4.46
CA ARG A 288 -7.89 14.49 -5.17
C ARG A 288 -6.94 15.62 -4.75
N ASP A 289 -6.76 15.80 -3.45
CA ASP A 289 -5.95 16.89 -2.90
C ASP A 289 -4.46 16.72 -3.28
N ILE A 290 -3.98 15.48 -3.37
CA ILE A 290 -2.63 15.16 -3.89
C ILE A 290 -2.55 15.46 -5.39
N LEU A 291 -3.49 14.97 -6.21
CA LEU A 291 -3.51 15.18 -7.67
C LEU A 291 -3.57 16.65 -8.05
N ALA A 292 -4.27 17.47 -7.26
CA ALA A 292 -4.34 18.91 -7.45
C ALA A 292 -2.96 19.59 -7.46
N ARG A 293 -1.95 19.03 -6.77
CA ARG A 293 -0.56 19.53 -6.80
C ARG A 293 0.09 19.43 -8.19
N ALA A 294 -0.34 18.46 -9.00
CA ALA A 294 0.06 18.31 -10.40
C ALA A 294 -0.96 18.94 -11.38
N GLY A 295 -1.95 19.69 -10.89
CA GLY A 295 -3.02 20.25 -11.73
C GLY A 295 -3.95 19.19 -12.34
N LEU A 296 -4.02 18.00 -11.74
CA LEU A 296 -4.86 16.89 -12.20
C LEU A 296 -6.14 16.82 -11.35
N ASP A 297 -7.25 16.46 -11.99
CA ASP A 297 -8.54 16.24 -11.35
C ASP A 297 -8.98 14.77 -11.53
N PRO A 298 -9.23 14.01 -10.44
CA PRO A 298 -9.70 12.63 -10.55
C PRO A 298 -11.07 12.47 -11.24
N ALA A 299 -11.88 13.54 -11.34
CA ALA A 299 -13.14 13.50 -12.11
C ALA A 299 -12.93 13.36 -13.62
N THR A 300 -11.70 13.54 -14.13
CA THR A 300 -11.38 13.46 -15.57
C THR A 300 -11.41 12.05 -16.15
N GLY A 301 -11.54 11.00 -15.32
CA GLY A 301 -11.62 9.63 -15.81
C GLY A 301 -11.75 8.60 -14.69
N PRO A 302 -12.07 7.35 -15.03
CA PRO A 302 -12.30 6.30 -14.04
C PRO A 302 -11.03 6.04 -13.22
N LEU A 303 -11.22 5.67 -11.95
CA LEU A 303 -10.13 5.19 -11.12
C LEU A 303 -9.50 3.95 -11.76
N ASN A 304 -8.19 4.01 -11.96
CA ASN A 304 -7.36 2.83 -12.18
C ASN A 304 -6.00 3.03 -11.50
N PHE A 305 -5.39 1.98 -10.97
CA PHE A 305 -4.11 2.06 -10.28
C PHE A 305 -3.46 0.68 -10.07
N PRO A 306 -2.13 0.62 -9.87
CA PRO A 306 -1.41 -0.62 -9.62
C PRO A 306 -1.50 -0.99 -8.13
N ALA A 307 -2.45 -1.85 -7.77
CA ALA A 307 -2.68 -2.26 -6.39
C ALA A 307 -1.54 -3.16 -5.86
N GLY A 308 -1.18 -2.98 -4.60
CA GLY A 308 -0.16 -3.75 -3.91
C GLY A 308 1.25 -3.16 -4.00
N ALA A 309 1.45 -2.07 -4.75
CA ALA A 309 2.70 -1.31 -4.84
C ALA A 309 3.96 -2.12 -5.21
N ILE A 310 3.79 -3.21 -5.97
CA ILE A 310 4.84 -4.03 -6.58
C ILE A 310 4.68 -3.93 -8.10
N TYR A 311 5.62 -3.27 -8.78
CA TYR A 311 5.49 -2.94 -10.19
C TYR A 311 6.81 -2.50 -10.82
N TRP A 312 6.89 -2.57 -12.15
CA TRP A 312 7.84 -1.81 -12.94
C TRP A 312 7.24 -0.46 -13.33
N VAL A 313 8.05 0.60 -13.41
CA VAL A 313 7.60 1.94 -13.78
C VAL A 313 8.64 2.67 -14.64
N LYS A 314 8.18 3.41 -15.65
CA LYS A 314 9.04 4.23 -16.53
C LYS A 314 9.30 5.63 -15.98
N PRO A 315 10.44 6.25 -16.35
CA PRO A 315 10.80 7.61 -15.95
C PRO A 315 9.74 8.67 -16.21
N ALA A 316 8.98 8.57 -17.31
CA ALA A 316 7.93 9.54 -17.62
C ALA A 316 6.84 9.60 -16.53
N VAL A 317 6.44 8.44 -16.00
CA VAL A 317 5.47 8.35 -14.89
C VAL A 317 6.12 8.80 -13.58
N LEU A 318 7.39 8.46 -13.35
CA LEU A 318 8.15 8.92 -12.18
C LEU A 318 8.31 10.45 -12.16
N ALA A 319 8.47 11.10 -13.31
CA ALA A 319 8.52 12.56 -13.39
C ALA A 319 7.19 13.19 -12.96
N GLN A 320 6.06 12.61 -13.36
CA GLN A 320 4.73 13.03 -12.89
C GLN A 320 4.59 12.83 -11.38
N LEU A 321 5.04 11.69 -10.85
CA LEU A 321 5.03 11.41 -9.41
C LEU A 321 5.91 12.39 -8.61
N ALA A 322 7.11 12.70 -9.11
CA ALA A 322 8.02 13.67 -8.51
C ALA A 322 7.45 15.09 -8.51
N SER A 323 6.62 15.44 -9.51
CA SER A 323 5.98 16.76 -9.60
C SER A 323 5.02 17.06 -8.44
N LEU A 324 4.52 16.03 -7.76
CA LEU A 324 3.68 16.18 -6.57
C LEU A 324 4.44 16.77 -5.36
N ARG A 325 5.78 16.72 -5.39
CA ARG A 325 6.68 17.24 -4.35
C ARG A 325 6.29 16.78 -2.94
N LEU A 326 5.93 15.50 -2.81
CA LEU A 326 5.57 14.91 -1.53
C LEU A 326 6.82 14.76 -0.65
N THR A 327 6.71 15.20 0.60
CA THR A 327 7.78 15.08 1.60
C THR A 327 7.34 14.22 2.78
N ALA A 328 8.22 13.95 3.74
CA ALA A 328 7.88 13.19 4.94
C ALA A 328 6.68 13.78 5.69
N SER A 329 6.53 15.11 5.71
CA SER A 329 5.43 15.78 6.44
C SER A 329 4.06 15.58 5.80
N ASP A 330 4.00 15.11 4.55
CA ASP A 330 2.74 14.78 3.89
C ASP A 330 2.19 13.41 4.33
N PHE A 331 3.01 12.58 4.98
CA PHE A 331 2.63 11.26 5.47
C PHE A 331 2.26 11.33 6.95
N GLU A 332 1.18 10.64 7.31
CA GLU A 332 0.74 10.52 8.68
C GLU A 332 1.75 9.69 9.49
N PRO A 333 1.90 9.93 10.81
CA PRO A 333 2.64 9.03 11.69
C PRO A 333 2.12 7.60 11.55
N GLU A 334 3.01 6.61 11.56
CA GLU A 334 2.60 5.22 11.36
C GLU A 334 1.76 4.73 12.57
N GLN A 335 0.51 4.39 12.28
CA GLN A 335 -0.51 3.99 13.26
C GLN A 335 -1.11 2.62 12.92
N ALA A 336 -0.40 1.80 12.13
CA ALA A 336 -0.86 0.49 11.65
C ALA A 336 -2.23 0.54 10.94
N LEU A 337 -2.57 1.68 10.32
CA LEU A 337 -3.83 1.89 9.60
C LEU A 337 -3.86 1.01 8.35
N VAL A 338 -4.97 0.31 8.09
CA VAL A 338 -5.02 -0.66 6.98
C VAL A 338 -5.36 0.00 5.63
N ASP A 339 -5.93 1.21 5.64
CA ASP A 339 -6.29 2.02 4.46
C ASP A 339 -6.49 3.49 4.89
N GLY A 340 -6.61 4.41 3.94
CA GLY A 340 -6.96 5.81 4.22
C GLY A 340 -5.80 6.71 4.63
N THR A 341 -4.57 6.30 4.32
CA THR A 341 -3.35 7.08 4.57
C THR A 341 -2.81 7.71 3.28
N THR A 342 -1.91 8.67 3.38
CA THR A 342 -1.22 9.26 2.22
C THR A 342 -0.59 8.20 1.32
N ALA A 343 0.00 7.13 1.87
CA ALA A 343 0.56 6.04 1.08
C ALA A 343 -0.49 5.38 0.14
N HIS A 344 -1.68 5.10 0.66
CA HIS A 344 -2.78 4.51 -0.10
C HIS A 344 -3.39 5.49 -1.11
N ALA A 345 -3.42 6.77 -0.76
CA ALA A 345 -3.88 7.81 -1.68
C ALA A 345 -2.91 8.02 -2.85
N VAL A 346 -1.59 8.01 -2.59
CA VAL A 346 -0.53 8.08 -3.62
C VAL A 346 -0.61 6.90 -4.57
N GLU A 347 -0.82 5.68 -4.08
CA GLU A 347 -1.00 4.49 -4.93
C GLU A 347 -2.11 4.72 -5.98
N ARG A 348 -3.25 5.30 -5.56
CA ARG A 348 -4.39 5.63 -6.44
C ARG A 348 -4.13 6.78 -7.41
N THR A 349 -3.12 7.62 -7.16
CA THR A 349 -2.73 8.66 -8.12
C THR A 349 -2.09 8.07 -9.37
N LEU A 350 -1.43 6.90 -9.25
CA LEU A 350 -0.53 6.39 -10.29
C LEU A 350 -1.19 6.18 -11.65
N GLY A 351 -2.46 5.76 -11.71
CA GLY A 351 -3.14 5.64 -13.01
C GLY A 351 -3.50 6.97 -13.65
N TYR A 352 -3.71 8.03 -12.86
CA TYR A 352 -3.86 9.39 -13.39
C TYR A 352 -2.53 9.97 -13.85
N LEU A 353 -1.46 9.73 -13.10
CA LEU A 353 -0.11 10.16 -13.46
C LEU A 353 0.39 9.45 -14.73
N SER A 354 0.11 8.15 -14.89
CA SER A 354 0.38 7.42 -16.13
C SER A 354 -0.33 8.06 -17.32
N ARG A 355 -1.63 8.36 -17.19
CA ARG A 355 -2.41 9.05 -18.24
C ARG A 355 -1.87 10.44 -18.56
N ALA A 356 -1.46 11.21 -17.55
CA ALA A 356 -0.82 12.50 -17.74
C ALA A 356 0.52 12.38 -18.50
N ALA A 357 1.22 11.27 -18.33
CA ALA A 357 2.41 10.89 -19.11
C ALA A 357 2.08 10.24 -20.48
N GLN A 358 0.80 10.20 -20.89
CA GLN A 358 0.32 9.53 -22.11
C GLN A 358 0.66 8.04 -22.17
N MET A 359 0.67 7.38 -21.01
CA MET A 359 0.96 5.96 -20.84
C MET A 359 -0.12 5.25 -20.03
N ASP A 360 -0.17 3.93 -20.16
CA ASP A 360 -1.11 3.04 -19.51
C ASP A 360 -0.40 2.03 -18.59
N ILE A 361 -1.19 1.38 -17.72
CA ILE A 361 -0.75 0.27 -16.88
C ILE A 361 -0.98 -1.04 -17.64
N ARG A 362 0.03 -1.90 -17.70
CA ARG A 362 0.00 -3.23 -18.29
C ARG A 362 0.05 -4.30 -17.21
N GLU A 363 -0.74 -5.35 -17.37
CA GLU A 363 -0.56 -6.57 -16.59
C GLU A 363 0.45 -7.50 -17.28
N SER A 364 0.99 -8.47 -16.55
CA SER A 364 2.03 -9.37 -17.07
C SER A 364 1.61 -10.12 -18.35
N HIS A 365 0.34 -10.52 -18.47
CA HIS A 365 -0.17 -11.18 -19.67
C HIS A 365 -0.26 -10.26 -20.90
N ASP A 366 -0.41 -8.94 -20.71
CA ASP A 366 -0.40 -7.97 -21.82
C ASP A 366 0.96 -7.91 -22.53
N LEU A 367 2.03 -8.24 -21.79
CA LEU A 367 3.42 -8.21 -22.27
C LEU A 367 3.88 -9.56 -22.85
N ASP A 368 3.11 -10.63 -22.66
CA ASP A 368 3.38 -11.93 -23.29
C ASP A 368 2.81 -11.99 -24.73
N ALA A 369 1.82 -11.16 -25.04
CA ALA A 369 1.19 -11.15 -26.35
C ALA A 369 2.11 -10.48 -27.39
N PRO A 370 2.23 -11.02 -28.62
CA PRO A 370 2.89 -10.30 -29.69
C PRO A 370 2.16 -8.98 -29.91
N HIS A 371 2.91 -7.88 -30.06
CA HIS A 371 2.36 -6.55 -30.31
C HIS A 371 1.40 -6.57 -31.51
N VAL A 372 0.10 -6.73 -31.24
CA VAL A 372 -0.95 -6.43 -32.21
C VAL A 372 -1.13 -4.93 -32.12
N GLU A 373 -0.66 -4.19 -33.12
CA GLU A 373 -1.01 -2.78 -33.29
C GLU A 373 -2.55 -2.67 -33.21
N ARG A 374 -3.06 -2.12 -32.10
CA ARG A 374 -4.49 -1.87 -31.97
C ARG A 374 -4.83 -0.75 -32.96
N SER A 375 -5.45 -1.14 -34.07
CA SER A 375 -5.95 -0.23 -35.10
C SER A 375 -6.80 0.89 -34.49
N PRO A 376 -6.68 2.15 -34.97
CA PRO A 376 -7.48 3.29 -34.50
C PRO A 376 -9.00 3.02 -34.51
N PHE A 377 -9.47 2.07 -35.34
CA PHE A 377 -10.88 1.72 -35.49
C PHE A 377 -11.47 0.90 -34.33
N GLN A 378 -10.66 0.29 -33.46
CA GLN A 378 -11.17 -0.39 -32.26
C GLN A 378 -11.52 0.58 -31.12
N ARG A 379 -11.11 1.86 -31.19
CA ARG A 379 -11.46 2.89 -30.20
C ARG A 379 -12.93 3.32 -30.24
N ALA A 380 -13.63 3.13 -31.36
CA ALA A 380 -15.00 3.63 -31.54
C ALA A 380 -16.11 2.71 -30.98
N ARG A 381 -15.81 1.43 -30.69
CA ARG A 381 -16.83 0.47 -30.21
C ARG A 381 -16.99 0.40 -28.69
N ILE A 382 -16.09 0.98 -27.91
CA ILE A 382 -16.20 1.00 -26.44
C ILE A 382 -16.96 2.26 -25.96
N ASN A 383 -17.04 3.32 -26.78
CA ASN A 383 -17.77 4.54 -26.45
C ASN A 383 -19.21 4.62 -27.03
N SER A 384 -19.79 3.49 -27.48
CA SER A 384 -21.11 3.49 -28.13
C SER A 384 -22.06 2.39 -27.69
N LEU A 385 -21.79 1.69 -26.58
CA LEU A 385 -22.79 0.82 -25.96
C LEU A 385 -22.80 1.06 -24.44
N ASP A 386 -23.88 1.72 -24.03
CA ASP A 386 -24.43 2.04 -22.70
C ASP A 386 -23.89 3.25 -21.93
#